data_AF-A0A9X4YES9-F1
#
_entry.id   AF-A0A9X4YES9-F1
#
_cell.length_a   1.000
_cell.length_b   1.000
_cell.length_c   1.000
_cell.angle_alpha   90.00
_cell.angle_beta   90.00
_cell.angle_gamma   90.00
#
_symmetry.space_group_name_H-M   'P 1'
#
loop_
_entity.id
_entity.type
_entity.pdbx_description
1 polymer ?
#
loop_
_entity_poly.entity_id
_entity_poly.type
_entity_poly.pdbx_seq_one_letter_code
_entity_poly.pdbx_strand_id
1 'polypeptide(L)' 'MQVEQAIDTHGAEAVYQAAARYLEGDSNALVAVGLEVEDLSEAWRIQSTAWQAMPLEDQAAEYLESYRFLAGC' A
#
# COMPACT_ATOMS: atom_id res chain seq x y z
N MET A 1 -2.42 11.97 9.25
CA MET A 1 -2.80 12.42 7.88
C MET A 1 -3.98 11.57 7.41
N GLN A 2 -4.82 12.02 6.47
CA GLN A 2 -5.84 11.15 5.86
C GLN A 2 -5.27 10.42 4.62
N VAL A 3 -5.80 9.24 4.29
CA VAL A 3 -5.29 8.40 3.19
C VAL A 3 -5.29 9.11 1.82
N GLU A 4 -6.33 9.87 1.50
CA GLU A 4 -6.42 10.63 0.24
C GLU A 4 -5.28 11.66 0.13
N GLN A 5 -4.96 12.33 1.23
CA GLN A 5 -3.86 13.30 1.28
C GLN A 5 -2.48 12.63 1.15
N ALA A 6 -2.32 11.42 1.72
CA ALA A 6 -1.09 10.65 1.56
C ALA A 6 -0.92 10.18 0.11
N ILE A 7 -2.00 9.77 -0.55
CA ILE A 7 -2.01 9.41 -1.98
C ILE A 7 -1.62 10.60 -2.84
N ASP A 8 -2.20 11.79 -2.59
CA ASP A 8 -1.85 13.00 -3.33
C ASP A 8 -0.39 13.43 -3.13
N THR A 9 0.17 13.19 -1.94
CA THR A 9 1.53 13.62 -1.57
C THR A 9 2.61 12.64 -2.02
N HIS A 10 2.37 11.34 -1.85
CA HIS A 10 3.37 10.28 -2.01
C HIS A 10 3.09 9.38 -3.22
N GLY A 11 1.88 9.43 -3.78
CA GLY A 11 1.41 8.52 -4.82
C GLY A 11 0.69 7.29 -4.26
N ALA A 12 -0.28 6.79 -5.03
CA ALA A 12 -1.09 5.64 -4.66
C ALA A 12 -0.25 4.36 -4.46
N GLU A 13 0.72 4.11 -5.34
CA GLU A 13 1.63 2.96 -5.26
C GLU A 13 2.46 2.98 -3.96
N ALA A 14 3.04 4.12 -3.59
CA ALA A 14 3.85 4.24 -2.39
C ALA A 14 3.03 3.98 -1.12
N VAL A 15 1.79 4.49 -1.07
CA VAL A 15 0.86 4.26 0.05
C VAL A 15 0.43 2.79 0.10
N TYR A 16 0.17 2.17 -1.05
CA TYR A 16 -0.15 0.74 -1.15
C TYR A 16 1.00 -0.14 -0.61
N GLN A 17 2.23 0.13 -1.05
CA GLN A 17 3.44 -0.59 -0.62
C GLN A 17 3.73 -0.39 0.87
N ALA A 18 3.55 0.83 1.39
CA ALA A 18 3.68 1.10 2.82
C ALA A 18 2.67 0.30 3.65
N ALA A 19 1.41 0.24 3.20
CA ALA A 19 0.38 -0.56 3.87
C ALA A 19 0.66 -2.07 3.78
N ALA A 20 1.16 -2.56 2.64
CA ALA A 20 1.55 -3.96 2.48
C ALA A 20 2.65 -4.37 3.47
N ARG A 21 3.73 -3.59 3.56
CA ARG A 21 4.82 -3.82 4.52
C ARG A 21 4.37 -3.76 5.97
N TYR A 22 3.46 -2.84 6.29
CA TYR A 22 2.86 -2.77 7.63
C TYR A 22 2.09 -4.04 7.98
N LEU A 23 1.30 -4.58 7.04
CA LEU A 23 0.57 -5.84 7.22
C LEU A 23 1.50 -7.05 7.32
N GLU A 24 2.69 -6.98 6.75
CA GLU A 24 3.77 -7.98 6.90
C GLU A 24 4.54 -7.86 8.22
N GLY A 25 4.29 -6.79 8.99
CA GLY A 25 4.84 -6.59 10.34
C GLY A 25 5.81 -5.42 10.48
N ASP A 26 6.08 -4.64 9.43
CA ASP A 26 6.84 -3.39 9.53
C ASP A 26 5.95 -2.26 10.08
N SER A 27 5.90 -2.16 11.40
CA SER A 27 5.07 -1.18 12.11
C SER A 27 5.40 0.29 11.78
N ASN A 28 6.53 0.59 11.13
CA ASN A 28 6.90 1.96 10.76
C ASN A 28 6.59 2.30 9.30
N ALA A 29 6.19 1.34 8.48
CA ALA A 29 6.05 1.56 7.04
C ALA A 29 5.00 2.64 6.70
N LEU A 30 3.87 2.67 7.40
CA LEU A 30 2.83 3.68 7.19
C LEU A 30 3.25 5.08 7.68
N VAL A 31 4.09 5.16 8.71
CA VAL A 31 4.62 6.45 9.21
C VAL A 31 5.48 7.13 8.14
N ALA A 32 6.18 6.36 7.30
CA ALA A 32 6.99 6.90 6.21
C ALA A 32 6.16 7.66 5.15
N VAL A 33 4.86 7.38 5.04
CA VAL A 33 3.91 8.09 4.18
C VAL A 33 2.96 8.99 4.98
N GLY A 34 3.31 9.30 6.24
CA GLY A 34 2.57 10.22 7.10
C GLY A 34 1.27 9.64 7.69
N LEU A 35 1.05 8.33 7.57
CA LEU A 35 -0.13 7.64 8.06
C LEU A 35 0.18 6.97 9.41
N GLU A 36 -0.69 7.22 10.38
CA GLU A 36 -0.70 6.53 11.67
C GLU A 36 -1.99 5.74 11.73
N VAL A 37 -1.90 4.48 12.14
CA VAL A 37 -3.04 3.56 12.21
C VAL A 37 -3.07 2.86 13.56
N GLU A 38 -4.27 2.58 14.06
CA GLU A 38 -4.46 1.95 15.36
C GLU A 38 -4.42 0.42 15.26
N ASP A 39 -4.84 -0.13 14.11
CA ASP A 39 -4.95 -1.57 13.91
C ASP A 39 -4.71 -2.02 12.46
N LEU A 40 -4.64 -3.34 12.28
CA LEU A 40 -4.44 -3.96 10.97
C LEU A 40 -5.63 -3.76 10.04
N SER A 41 -6.85 -3.59 10.55
CA SER A 41 -8.05 -3.39 9.71
C SER A 41 -7.99 -2.03 9.02
N GLU A 42 -7.49 -1.02 9.71
CA GLU A 42 -7.25 0.31 9.14
C GLU A 42 -6.16 0.26 8.06
N ALA A 43 -5.04 -0.44 8.32
CA ALA A 43 -4.02 -0.68 7.31
C ALA A 43 -4.57 -1.40 6.06
N TRP A 44 -5.44 -2.40 6.23
CA TRP A 44 -6.14 -3.07 5.12
C TRP A 44 -7.04 -2.13 4.31
N ARG A 45 -7.77 -1.22 4.98
CA ARG A 45 -8.57 -0.21 4.27
C ARG A 45 -7.68 0.75 3.49
N ILE A 46 -6.58 1.21 4.09
CA ILE A 46 -5.61 2.08 3.41
C ILE A 46 -5.04 1.40 2.18
N GLN A 47 -4.60 0.14 2.31
CA GLN A 47 -4.11 -0.64 1.18
C GLN A 47 -5.15 -0.75 0.06
N SER A 48 -6.42 -1.03 0.41
CA SER A 48 -7.51 -1.17 -0.56
C SER A 48 -7.84 0.16 -1.26
N THR A 49 -7.84 1.27 -0.53
CA THR A 49 -8.08 2.61 -1.09
C THR A 49 -6.95 3.03 -2.02
N ALA A 50 -5.71 2.80 -1.61
CA ALA A 50 -4.53 3.08 -2.43
C ALA A 50 -4.54 2.25 -3.72
N TRP A 51 -4.83 0.95 -3.61
CA TRP A 51 -4.99 0.07 -4.78
C TRP A 51 -6.03 0.61 -5.78
N GLN A 52 -7.21 1.02 -5.30
CA GLN A 52 -8.26 1.58 -6.16
C GLN A 52 -7.88 2.91 -6.83
N ALA A 53 -6.97 3.66 -6.22
CA ALA A 53 -6.47 4.91 -6.77
C ALA A 53 -5.29 4.73 -7.73
N MET A 54 -4.66 3.55 -7.77
CA MET A 54 -3.58 3.26 -8.72
C MET A 54 -4.11 3.16 -10.17
N PRO A 55 -3.37 3.67 -11.16
CA PRO A 55 -3.58 3.36 -12.56
C PRO A 55 -3.62 1.84 -12.82
N LEU A 56 -4.41 1.41 -13.80
CA LEU A 56 -4.54 0.00 -14.15
C LEU A 56 -3.20 -0.65 -14.56
N GLU A 57 -2.30 0.12 -15.16
CA GLU A 57 -0.96 -0.34 -15.53
C GLU A 57 -0.10 -0.68 -14.31
N ASP A 58 -0.14 0.17 -13.28
CA ASP A 58 0.60 -0.05 -12.03
C ASP A 58 0.00 -1.20 -11.22
N GLN A 59 -1.34 -1.32 -11.18
CA GLN A 59 -1.99 -2.50 -10.59
C GLN A 59 -1.58 -3.80 -11.28
N ALA A 60 -1.48 -3.78 -12.62
CA ALA A 60 -1.07 -4.94 -13.39
C ALA A 60 0.39 -5.31 -13.11
N ALA A 61 1.28 -4.32 -12.97
CA ALA A 61 2.68 -4.53 -12.60
C ALA A 61 2.80 -5.19 -11.21
N GLU A 62 2.09 -4.66 -10.20
CA GLU A 62 2.08 -5.22 -8.85
C GLU A 62 1.52 -6.64 -8.78
N TYR A 63 0.44 -6.89 -9.52
CA TYR A 63 -0.12 -8.23 -9.59
C TYR A 63 0.88 -9.22 -10.22
N LEU A 64 1.62 -8.78 -11.24
CA LEU A 64 2.63 -9.60 -11.90
C LEU A 64 3.85 -9.87 -11.00
N GLU A 65 4.26 -8.89 -10.20
CA GLU A 65 5.34 -9.02 -9.23
C GLU A 65 4.96 -9.98 -8.09
N SER A 66 3.77 -9.81 -7.53
CA SER A 66 3.19 -10.73 -6.54
C SER A 66 3.12 -12.16 -7.08
N TYR A 67 2.71 -12.32 -8.34
CA TYR A 67 2.65 -13.63 -8.99
C TYR A 67 4.04 -14.26 -9.17
N ARG A 68 5.06 -13.49 -9.57
CA ARG A 68 6.45 -13.98 -9.69
C ARG A 68 6.99 -14.48 -8.36
N PHE A 69 6.76 -13.72 -7.29
CA PHE A 69 7.15 -14.12 -5.94
C PHE A 69 6.52 -15.45 -5.53
N LEU A 70 5.22 -15.63 -5.78
CA LEU A 70 4.51 -16.89 -5.48
C LEU A 70 4.92 -18.05 -6.39
N ALA A 71 5.30 -17.77 -7.64
CA ALA A 71 5.76 -18.77 -8.59
C ALA A 71 7.21 -19.22 -8.34
N GLY A 72 7.97 -18.53 -7.46
CA GLY A 72 9.36 -18.86 -7.14
C GLY A 72 10.34 -18.60 -8.29
N CYS A 73 9.99 -17.68 -9.20
CA CYS A 73 10.80 -17.31 -10.37
C CYS A 73 11.52 -15.98 -10.16
#